data_AF-A0A835TQ95-F1
#
_entry.id   AF-A0A835TQ95-F1
#
_cell.length_a   1.000
_cell.length_b   1.000
_cell.length_c   1.000
_cell.angle_alpha   90.00
_cell.angle_beta   90.00
_cell.angle_gamma   90.00
#
_symmetry.space_group_name_H-M   'P 1'
#
loop_
_entity.id
_entity.type
_entity.pdbx_description
1 polymer ?
#
loop_
_entity_poly.entity_id
_entity_poly.type
_entity_poly.pdbx_seq_one_letter_code
_entity_poly.pdbx_strand_id
1 'polypeptide(L)'
;MPKNVTHKQKLPICHTCRGCTVHLTLHGSSGQKKLFNTWFRDEVGASPSWLFVAPTDKTPNRKAIVKVACIPVGKHARHKFAQCHPDLALKYAKIYLAIEKLAENCGLTDIIPKIWVDWVDAVIPEVGYHIRWLGLWMEMVEGISLENLVRLGNPMMHPDDLLDILHNKVNHTQTVRAALFDLLTSQNDRHAQNIFINGDGSIRLIDNERAFYENRHLAADSILLPTTKKYTINVMENAWIHKFANWGDKVPMCWANVALLFDYRCYVKDGRMEKDLPQDVAQCVAKISGSSPQAVMDEYGMPYLHMAEALYNRSKALHEHGFEYALTQGYPHNPNPWRYKFTPPCCKIKHTDTYRCAHNWSPDTAIPFGDAITGGPWKHDRKDPGTYEGGSVL
;
A
#
# COMPACT_ATOMS: atom_id res chain seq x y z
N MET A 1 -7.36 29.65 0.03
CA MET A 1 -6.63 29.40 1.30
C MET A 1 -7.46 29.88 2.48
N PRO A 2 -7.56 29.14 3.59
CA PRO A 2 -8.08 29.72 4.82
C PRO A 2 -7.06 30.77 5.28
N LYS A 3 -7.44 32.04 5.17
CA LYS A 3 -6.57 33.23 5.42
C LYS A 3 -6.02 33.33 6.85
N ASN A 4 -6.31 32.37 7.73
CA ASN A 4 -6.30 32.54 9.18
C ASN A 4 -5.40 31.53 9.93
N VAL A 5 -4.64 30.70 9.22
CA VAL A 5 -3.80 29.65 9.83
C VAL A 5 -2.70 30.26 10.71
N THR A 6 -2.00 31.29 10.21
CA THR A 6 -0.91 31.98 10.93
C THR A 6 -1.40 32.84 12.09
N HIS A 7 -2.57 33.48 11.95
CA HIS A 7 -3.14 34.31 13.01
C HIS A 7 -3.68 33.44 14.17
N LYS A 8 -4.30 32.30 13.87
CA LYS A 8 -4.74 31.32 14.88
C LYS A 8 -3.60 30.77 15.75
N GLN A 9 -2.37 30.65 15.22
CA GLN A 9 -1.20 30.17 15.98
C GLN A 9 -0.76 31.11 17.12
N LYS A 10 -1.14 32.39 17.05
CA LYS A 10 -0.78 33.38 18.08
C LYS A 10 -1.77 33.41 19.25
N LEU A 11 -2.86 32.66 19.14
CA LEU A 11 -3.88 32.60 20.19
C LEU A 11 -3.46 31.60 21.28
N PRO A 12 -3.87 31.82 22.55
CA PRO A 12 -3.62 30.86 23.63
C PRO A 12 -4.14 29.45 23.30
N ILE A 13 -3.50 28.44 23.89
CA ILE A 13 -3.92 27.02 23.77
C ILE A 13 -5.38 26.89 24.19
N CYS A 14 -6.23 26.41 23.29
CA CYS A 14 -7.62 26.12 23.59
C CYS A 14 -7.71 24.75 24.26
N HIS A 15 -7.95 24.70 25.57
CA HIS A 15 -8.13 23.43 26.29
C HIS A 15 -9.55 22.85 26.17
N THR A 16 -10.52 23.64 25.72
CA THR A 16 -11.93 23.24 25.64
C THR A 16 -12.58 23.86 24.42
N CYS A 17 -13.06 23.02 23.51
CA CYS A 17 -13.81 23.52 22.36
C CYS A 17 -15.31 23.58 22.66
N ARG A 18 -15.86 24.80 22.75
CA ARG A 18 -17.31 25.02 22.81
C ARG A 18 -17.84 25.14 21.37
N GLY A 19 -18.68 24.20 20.95
CA GLY A 19 -19.28 24.19 19.61
C GLY A 19 -18.55 23.36 18.55
N CYS A 20 -17.48 22.63 18.91
CA CYS A 20 -16.90 21.62 18.02
C CYS A 20 -17.91 20.50 17.74
N THR A 21 -17.96 20.06 16.49
CA THR A 21 -18.81 18.94 16.08
C THR A 21 -18.07 17.60 16.14
N VAL A 22 -16.74 17.62 16.25
CA VAL A 22 -15.90 16.42 16.22
C VAL A 22 -14.94 16.41 17.42
N HIS A 23 -14.91 15.27 18.11
CA HIS A 23 -13.95 14.98 19.17
C HIS A 23 -12.81 14.12 18.62
N LEU A 24 -11.59 14.68 18.59
CA LEU A 24 -10.40 13.99 18.10
C LEU A 24 -9.64 13.33 19.25
N THR A 25 -9.10 12.15 18.99
CA THR A 25 -8.08 11.49 19.83
C THR A 25 -6.84 11.25 18.98
N LEU A 26 -5.64 11.43 19.53
CA LEU A 26 -4.42 11.16 18.79
C LEU A 26 -4.30 9.67 18.47
N HIS A 27 -4.08 9.37 17.20
CA HIS A 27 -3.76 8.01 16.78
C HIS A 27 -2.26 7.76 17.06
N GLY A 28 -1.97 6.98 18.11
CA GLY A 28 -0.63 6.43 18.33
C GLY A 28 0.14 6.90 19.57
N SER A 29 -0.48 7.03 20.74
CA SER A 29 0.28 7.32 21.98
C SER A 29 0.30 6.22 23.05
N SER A 30 -0.38 5.07 22.94
CA SER A 30 -0.25 3.98 23.95
C SER A 30 -1.08 2.70 23.70
N GLY A 31 -1.53 2.42 22.48
CA GLY A 31 -2.36 1.23 22.21
C GLY A 31 -1.54 -0.06 22.17
N GLN A 32 -1.95 -1.06 22.95
CA GLN A 32 -1.61 -2.46 22.70
C GLN A 32 -2.88 -3.21 22.32
N LYS A 33 -2.75 -4.11 21.34
CA LYS A 33 -3.82 -5.00 20.92
C LYS A 33 -3.35 -6.43 21.10
N LYS A 34 -4.24 -7.28 21.61
CA LYS A 34 -4.00 -8.72 21.68
C LYS A 34 -4.59 -9.37 20.44
N LEU A 35 -3.74 -9.97 19.61
CA LEU A 35 -4.11 -10.77 18.45
C LEU A 35 -3.30 -12.06 18.46
N PHE A 36 -3.86 -13.17 17.99
CA PHE A 36 -3.16 -14.45 17.93
C PHE A 36 -2.46 -14.84 19.25
N ASN A 37 -3.12 -14.59 20.38
CA ASN A 37 -2.59 -14.78 21.74
C ASN A 37 -1.34 -13.96 22.13
N THR A 38 -0.91 -13.02 21.29
CA THR A 38 0.27 -12.16 21.49
C THR A 38 -0.13 -10.68 21.54
N TRP A 39 0.68 -9.87 22.23
CA TRP A 39 0.49 -8.43 22.30
C TRP A 39 1.32 -7.70 21.25
N PHE A 40 0.65 -6.81 20.53
CA PHE A 40 1.26 -5.95 19.52
C PHE A 40 1.08 -4.50 19.92
N ARG A 41 2.13 -3.70 19.72
CA ARG A 41 2.04 -2.25 19.90
C ARG A 41 1.54 -1.64 18.59
N ASP A 42 0.62 -0.68 18.69
CA ASP A 42 0.22 0.09 17.51
C ASP A 42 1.44 0.82 16.93
N GLU A 43 1.61 0.78 15.60
CA GLU A 43 2.70 1.47 14.92
C GLU A 43 2.44 2.97 14.88
N VAL A 44 3.46 3.77 15.20
CA VAL A 44 3.41 5.20 15.00
C VAL A 44 3.68 5.47 13.51
N GLY A 45 2.62 5.77 12.75
CA GLY A 45 2.75 6.03 11.31
C GLY A 45 3.78 7.13 10.99
N ALA A 46 4.59 6.87 9.95
CA ALA A 46 5.70 7.73 9.52
C ALA A 46 5.27 9.00 8.76
N SER A 47 4.00 9.11 8.38
CA SER A 47 3.48 10.27 7.66
C SER A 47 3.60 11.56 8.50
N PRO A 48 3.97 12.70 7.89
CA PRO A 48 3.95 14.00 8.55
C PRO A 48 2.52 14.50 8.82
N SER A 49 1.50 13.87 8.23
CA SER A 49 0.09 14.23 8.46
C SER A 49 -0.36 13.82 9.86
N TRP A 50 -1.25 14.60 10.45
CA TRP A 50 -1.91 14.18 11.68
C TRP A 50 -2.99 13.15 11.35
N LEU A 51 -2.94 12.04 12.09
CA LEU A 51 -3.95 10.99 12.09
C LEU A 51 -4.64 11.02 13.44
N PHE A 52 -5.97 11.10 13.41
CA PHE A 52 -6.80 11.10 14.60
C PHE A 52 -7.78 9.93 14.55
N VAL A 53 -8.25 9.52 15.73
CA VAL A 53 -9.47 8.74 15.87
C VAL A 53 -10.61 9.70 16.20
N ALA A 54 -11.76 9.55 15.54
CA ALA A 54 -12.95 10.36 15.78
C ALA A 54 -14.23 9.50 15.80
N PRO A 55 -15.25 9.87 16.59
CA PRO A 55 -16.56 9.22 16.52
C PRO A 55 -17.28 9.57 15.21
N THR A 56 -18.07 8.64 14.69
CA THR A 56 -18.90 8.82 13.49
C THR A 56 -19.99 7.77 13.42
N ASP A 57 -21.13 8.06 12.77
CA ASP A 57 -22.18 7.06 12.53
C ASP A 57 -22.03 6.35 11.18
N LYS A 58 -20.97 6.68 10.41
CA LYS A 58 -20.72 6.12 9.07
C LYS A 58 -20.04 4.75 9.08
N THR A 59 -19.63 4.25 10.25
CA THR A 59 -18.96 2.95 10.43
C THR A 59 -19.64 2.13 11.54
N PRO A 60 -19.61 0.79 11.47
CA PRO A 60 -20.24 -0.07 12.49
C PRO A 60 -19.67 0.15 13.90
N ASN A 61 -18.35 0.35 14.01
CA ASN A 61 -17.64 0.57 15.28
C ASN A 61 -17.81 1.99 15.84
N ARG A 62 -18.64 2.81 15.20
CA ARG A 62 -18.90 4.23 15.52
C ARG A 62 -17.66 5.11 15.64
N LYS A 63 -16.58 4.70 14.97
CA LYS A 63 -15.26 5.35 15.00
C LYS A 63 -14.61 5.27 13.64
N ALA A 64 -13.78 6.25 13.34
CA ALA A 64 -13.02 6.35 12.10
C ALA A 64 -11.65 6.95 12.34
N ILE A 65 -10.73 6.67 11.42
CA ILE A 65 -9.49 7.42 11.28
C ILE A 65 -9.77 8.69 10.49
N VAL A 66 -9.21 9.81 10.92
CA VAL A 66 -9.31 11.09 10.23
C VAL A 66 -7.91 11.62 9.96
N LYS A 67 -7.55 11.72 8.68
CA LYS A 67 -6.33 12.37 8.20
C LYS A 67 -6.65 13.82 7.89
N VAL A 68 -6.01 14.74 8.61
CA VAL A 68 -6.21 16.18 8.40
C VAL A 68 -4.92 16.76 7.85
N ALA A 69 -5.01 17.32 6.64
CA ALA A 69 -3.90 18.00 5.99
C ALA A 69 -3.76 19.45 6.49
N CYS A 70 -2.63 20.08 6.16
CA CYS A 70 -2.42 21.52 6.37
C CYS A 70 -2.51 22.00 7.83
N ILE A 71 -2.15 21.15 8.79
CA ILE A 71 -2.02 21.54 10.19
C ILE A 71 -0.66 22.21 10.37
N PRO A 72 -0.59 23.50 10.77
CA PRO A 72 0.64 24.26 10.84
C PRO A 72 1.36 24.04 12.19
N VAL A 73 1.19 22.86 12.78
CA VAL A 73 1.80 22.47 14.06
C VAL A 73 2.48 21.12 13.84
N GLY A 74 3.74 21.02 14.26
CA GLY A 74 4.50 19.78 14.16
C GLY A 74 3.91 18.69 15.06
N LYS A 75 3.83 17.46 14.55
CA LYS A 75 3.41 16.26 15.29
C LYS A 75 4.30 15.96 16.51
N HIS A 76 5.57 16.37 16.44
CA HIS A 76 6.55 16.22 17.51
C HIS A 76 7.29 17.54 17.73
N ALA A 77 7.73 17.81 18.97
CA ALA A 77 8.42 19.05 19.34
C ALA A 77 9.69 19.35 18.50
N ARG A 78 10.28 18.33 17.85
CA ARG A 78 11.47 18.45 17.00
C ARG A 78 11.17 18.47 15.50
N HIS A 79 9.93 18.25 15.07
CA HIS A 79 9.58 18.21 13.65
C HIS A 79 9.32 19.64 13.14
N LYS A 80 9.89 19.97 11.96
CA LYS A 80 9.61 21.25 11.28
C LYS A 80 8.10 21.37 11.03
N PHE A 81 7.58 22.60 11.12
CA PHE A 81 6.18 22.89 10.75
C PHE A 81 5.92 22.38 9.33
N ALA A 82 4.90 21.55 9.16
CA ALA A 82 4.52 21.08 7.84
C ALA A 82 4.07 22.28 7.00
N GLN A 83 4.69 22.49 5.84
CA GLN A 83 4.20 23.46 4.87
C GLN A 83 2.85 22.95 4.33
N CYS A 84 1.85 23.82 4.35
CA CYS A 84 0.53 23.48 3.82
C CYS A 84 0.56 23.55 2.29
N HIS A 85 0.25 22.43 1.64
CA HIS A 85 0.02 22.34 0.20
C HIS A 85 -1.44 21.90 -0.06
N PRO A 86 -2.40 22.85 -0.10
CA PRO A 86 -3.82 22.51 -0.24
C PRO A 86 -4.13 21.72 -1.51
N ASP A 87 -3.48 22.06 -2.63
CA ASP A 87 -3.70 21.39 -3.90
C ASP A 87 -3.25 19.92 -3.86
N LEU A 88 -2.16 19.64 -3.13
CA LEU A 88 -1.69 18.28 -2.90
C LEU A 88 -2.64 17.50 -1.99
N ALA A 89 -3.17 18.14 -0.94
CA ALA A 89 -4.18 17.53 -0.08
C ALA A 89 -5.47 17.21 -0.85
N LEU A 90 -5.92 18.12 -1.71
CA LEU A 90 -7.08 17.90 -2.58
C LEU A 90 -6.83 16.79 -3.60
N LYS A 91 -5.64 16.75 -4.21
CA LYS A 91 -5.23 15.65 -5.11
C LYS A 91 -5.37 14.30 -4.41
N TYR A 92 -4.77 14.13 -3.23
CA TYR A 92 -4.85 12.86 -2.51
C TYR A 92 -6.27 12.51 -2.06
N ALA A 93 -7.05 13.49 -1.60
CA ALA A 93 -8.47 13.26 -1.28
C ALA A 93 -9.24 12.72 -2.50
N LYS A 94 -9.03 13.29 -3.69
CA LYS A 94 -9.64 12.79 -4.93
C LYS A 94 -9.17 11.38 -5.29
N ILE A 95 -7.89 11.04 -5.10
CA ILE A 95 -7.37 9.69 -5.33
C ILE A 95 -8.09 8.68 -4.41
N TYR A 96 -8.20 8.99 -3.11
CA TYR A 96 -8.87 8.11 -2.16
C TYR A 96 -10.37 7.96 -2.44
N LEU A 97 -11.07 9.02 -2.85
CA LEU A 97 -12.47 8.93 -3.25
C LEU A 97 -12.66 8.12 -4.55
N ALA A 98 -11.72 8.21 -5.48
CA ALA A 98 -11.72 7.36 -6.68
C ALA A 98 -11.50 5.87 -6.32
N ILE A 99 -10.63 5.58 -5.35
CA ILE A 99 -10.40 4.22 -4.81
C ILE A 99 -11.67 3.68 -4.16
N GLU A 100 -12.34 4.47 -3.32
CA GLU A 100 -13.61 4.09 -2.69
C GLU A 100 -14.64 3.67 -3.75
N LYS A 101 -14.89 4.55 -4.72
CA LYS A 101 -15.88 4.30 -5.77
C LYS A 101 -15.49 3.11 -6.65
N LEU A 102 -14.20 2.92 -6.92
CA LEU A 102 -13.70 1.77 -7.66
C LEU A 102 -13.88 0.47 -6.84
N ALA A 103 -13.62 0.51 -5.54
CA ALA A 103 -13.78 -0.65 -4.67
C ALA A 103 -15.25 -1.09 -4.59
N GLU A 104 -16.20 -0.15 -4.48
CA GLU A 104 -17.63 -0.45 -4.56
C GLU A 104 -17.99 -1.05 -5.92
N ASN A 105 -17.59 -0.42 -7.03
CA ASN A 105 -17.93 -0.86 -8.38
C ASN A 105 -17.33 -2.22 -8.77
N CYS A 106 -16.12 -2.52 -8.29
CA CYS A 106 -15.41 -3.76 -8.60
C CYS A 106 -15.58 -4.84 -7.51
N GLY A 107 -16.40 -4.58 -6.48
CA GLY A 107 -16.65 -5.51 -5.37
C GLY A 107 -15.51 -5.63 -4.35
N LEU A 108 -14.46 -4.82 -4.42
CA LEU A 108 -13.23 -4.91 -3.59
C LEU A 108 -13.35 -4.29 -2.19
N THR A 109 -14.58 -4.01 -1.74
CA THR A 109 -14.85 -3.44 -0.38
C THR A 109 -14.46 -4.37 0.76
N ASP A 110 -14.21 -5.65 0.46
CA ASP A 110 -13.72 -6.63 1.44
C ASP A 110 -12.24 -6.43 1.80
N ILE A 111 -11.46 -5.77 0.93
CA ILE A 111 -10.02 -5.51 1.14
C ILE A 111 -9.69 -4.02 1.25
N ILE A 112 -10.55 -3.12 0.77
CA ILE A 112 -10.36 -1.67 0.85
C ILE A 112 -11.27 -1.10 1.95
N PRO A 113 -10.73 -0.36 2.94
CA PRO A 113 -11.56 0.30 3.95
C PRO A 113 -12.41 1.39 3.32
N LYS A 114 -13.62 1.59 3.86
CA LYS A 114 -14.51 2.68 3.43
C LYS A 114 -13.83 4.04 3.62
N ILE A 115 -13.89 4.91 2.62
CA ILE A 115 -13.28 6.26 2.65
C ILE A 115 -14.29 7.34 2.26
N TRP A 116 -14.25 8.48 2.96
CA TRP A 116 -15.06 9.65 2.60
C TRP A 116 -14.39 10.95 3.02
N VAL A 117 -14.95 12.07 2.58
CA VAL A 117 -14.53 13.41 3.01
C VAL A 117 -15.68 14.05 3.78
N ASP A 118 -15.35 14.65 4.91
CA ASP A 118 -16.33 15.36 5.76
C ASP A 118 -15.67 16.48 6.56
N TRP A 119 -16.48 17.39 7.08
CA TRP A 119 -16.01 18.50 7.91
C TRP A 119 -15.42 18.00 9.24
N VAL A 120 -14.30 18.62 9.62
CA VAL A 120 -13.69 18.51 10.94
C VAL A 120 -13.72 19.89 11.58
N ASP A 121 -14.59 20.06 12.57
CA ASP A 121 -14.60 21.20 13.48
C ASP A 121 -14.22 20.68 14.87
N ALA A 122 -12.92 20.81 15.20
CA ALA A 122 -12.29 20.14 16.33
C ALA A 122 -11.09 20.92 16.89
N VAL A 123 -10.64 20.55 18.09
CA VAL A 123 -9.37 21.00 18.64
C VAL A 123 -8.39 19.83 18.67
N ILE A 124 -7.14 20.06 18.24
CA ILE A 124 -6.07 19.06 18.33
C ILE A 124 -5.78 18.78 19.82
N PRO A 125 -5.86 17.52 20.29
CA PRO A 125 -5.53 17.15 21.66
C PRO A 125 -4.10 17.56 22.01
N GLU A 126 -3.88 17.97 23.26
CA GLU A 126 -2.57 18.39 23.82
C GLU A 126 -1.95 19.66 23.20
N VAL A 127 -2.39 20.06 22.01
CA VAL A 127 -1.89 21.24 21.27
C VAL A 127 -2.85 22.43 21.39
N GLY A 128 -4.16 22.19 21.44
CA GLY A 128 -5.18 23.24 21.53
C GLY A 128 -5.43 24.02 20.24
N TYR A 129 -4.89 23.57 19.10
CA TYR A 129 -5.12 24.21 17.80
C TYR A 129 -6.50 23.85 17.24
N HIS A 130 -7.30 24.86 16.88
CA HIS A 130 -8.65 24.67 16.33
C HIS A 130 -8.64 24.45 14.82
N ILE A 131 -9.04 23.24 14.41
CA ILE A 131 -9.26 22.81 13.03
C ILE A 131 -10.71 23.11 12.64
N ARG A 132 -10.89 23.76 11.49
CA ARG A 132 -12.19 23.88 10.82
C ARG A 132 -11.99 23.71 9.31
N TRP A 133 -11.87 22.46 8.88
CA TRP A 133 -11.54 22.09 7.49
C TRP A 133 -12.04 20.68 7.14
N LEU A 134 -12.00 20.30 5.87
CA LEU A 134 -12.33 18.94 5.43
C LEU A 134 -11.26 17.93 5.88
N GLY A 135 -11.67 16.88 6.58
CA GLY A 135 -10.85 15.71 6.87
C GLY A 135 -11.05 14.63 5.80
N LEU A 136 -10.02 13.84 5.54
CA LEU A 136 -10.16 12.55 4.87
C LEU A 136 -10.45 11.50 5.95
N TRP A 137 -11.65 10.96 5.93
CA TRP A 137 -12.13 9.98 6.90
C TRP A 137 -12.05 8.59 6.31
N MET A 138 -11.65 7.62 7.14
CA MET A 138 -11.46 6.24 6.73
C MET A 138 -11.99 5.32 7.82
N GLU A 139 -12.64 4.23 7.42
CA GLU A 139 -12.96 3.12 8.31
C GLU A 139 -11.69 2.68 9.05
N MET A 140 -11.83 2.46 10.35
CA MET A 140 -10.73 1.92 11.14
C MET A 140 -10.56 0.46 10.78
N VAL A 141 -9.39 0.13 10.25
CA VAL A 141 -9.01 -1.25 9.93
C VAL A 141 -8.66 -1.98 11.23
N GLU A 142 -9.34 -3.10 11.47
CA GLU A 142 -9.00 -4.02 12.56
C GLU A 142 -7.75 -4.83 12.22
N GLY A 143 -7.07 -5.32 13.26
CA GLY A 143 -5.84 -6.08 13.11
C GLY A 143 -4.54 -5.28 13.27
N ILE A 144 -3.47 -5.85 12.75
CA ILE A 144 -2.09 -5.35 12.81
C ILE A 144 -1.44 -5.45 11.44
N SER A 145 -0.44 -4.62 11.16
CA SER A 145 0.29 -4.74 9.89
C SER A 145 1.09 -6.04 9.81
N LEU A 146 1.35 -6.51 8.59
CA LEU A 146 2.21 -7.66 8.34
C LEU A 146 3.63 -7.42 8.88
N GLU A 147 4.16 -6.19 8.80
CA GLU A 147 5.48 -5.88 9.39
C GLU A 147 5.46 -6.10 10.90
N ASN A 148 4.39 -5.68 11.57
CA ASN A 148 4.25 -5.82 13.01
C ASN A 148 4.11 -7.29 13.42
N LEU A 149 3.31 -8.05 12.68
CA LEU A 149 3.16 -9.50 12.85
C LEU A 149 4.51 -10.23 12.73
N VAL A 150 5.34 -9.85 11.76
CA VAL A 150 6.60 -10.53 11.46
C VAL A 150 7.75 -10.08 12.36
N ARG A 151 7.80 -8.80 12.77
CA ARG A 151 9.00 -8.22 13.40
C ARG A 151 8.81 -7.45 14.70
N LEU A 152 7.60 -6.99 15.02
CA LEU A 152 7.39 -6.01 16.10
C LEU A 152 6.47 -6.49 17.24
N GLY A 153 6.06 -7.76 17.23
CA GLY A 153 5.39 -8.40 18.37
C GLY A 153 6.24 -8.40 19.64
N ASN A 154 5.60 -8.34 20.81
CA ASN A 154 6.29 -8.41 22.11
C ASN A 154 5.62 -9.43 23.07
N PRO A 155 6.21 -10.64 23.26
CA PRO A 155 7.40 -11.15 22.58
C PRO A 155 7.16 -11.33 21.07
N MET A 156 8.24 -11.43 20.28
CA MET A 156 8.13 -11.80 18.88
C MET A 156 7.40 -13.13 18.75
N MET A 157 6.59 -13.25 17.70
CA MET A 157 5.82 -14.47 17.44
C MET A 157 6.77 -15.65 17.21
N HIS A 158 6.43 -16.81 17.76
CA HIS A 158 7.17 -18.03 17.47
C HIS A 158 7.07 -18.33 15.96
N PRO A 159 8.17 -18.73 15.28
CA PRO A 159 8.15 -18.96 13.83
C PRO A 159 7.05 -19.93 13.37
N ASP A 160 6.81 -21.01 14.12
CA ASP A 160 5.76 -21.98 13.77
C ASP A 160 4.35 -21.39 13.88
N ASP A 161 4.09 -20.54 14.88
CA ASP A 161 2.79 -19.86 15.04
C ASP A 161 2.58 -18.85 13.90
N LEU A 162 3.63 -18.12 13.54
CA LEU A 162 3.61 -17.19 12.41
C LEU A 162 3.30 -17.93 11.10
N LEU A 163 3.98 -19.05 10.85
CA LEU A 163 3.76 -19.86 9.67
C LEU A 163 2.37 -20.53 9.68
N ASP A 164 1.83 -20.93 10.84
CA ASP A 164 0.45 -21.41 10.95
C ASP A 164 -0.55 -20.32 10.54
N ILE A 165 -0.40 -19.10 11.05
CA ILE A 165 -1.27 -17.98 10.70
C ILE A 165 -1.21 -17.71 9.19
N LEU A 166 -0.01 -17.58 8.64
CA LEU A 166 0.17 -17.19 7.24
C LEU A 166 -0.21 -18.30 6.25
N HIS A 167 -0.03 -19.58 6.57
CA HIS A 167 -0.46 -20.67 5.69
C HIS A 167 -1.96 -20.97 5.83
N ASN A 168 -2.48 -20.99 7.06
CA ASN A 168 -3.75 -21.65 7.35
C ASN A 168 -4.88 -20.69 7.75
N LYS A 169 -4.57 -19.48 8.23
CA LYS A 169 -5.59 -18.53 8.71
C LYS A 169 -5.81 -17.37 7.75
N VAL A 170 -4.74 -16.83 7.16
CA VAL A 170 -4.86 -15.72 6.20
C VAL A 170 -5.83 -16.07 5.08
N ASN A 171 -6.71 -15.13 4.77
CA ASN A 171 -7.69 -15.29 3.70
C ASN A 171 -7.01 -15.15 2.32
N HIS A 172 -6.69 -16.29 1.73
CA HIS A 172 -6.00 -16.35 0.44
C HIS A 172 -6.82 -15.84 -0.73
N THR A 173 -8.16 -15.90 -0.66
CA THR A 173 -9.03 -15.25 -1.65
C THR A 173 -8.83 -13.74 -1.64
N GLN A 174 -8.69 -13.15 -0.45
CA GLN A 174 -8.40 -11.73 -0.33
C GLN A 174 -6.99 -11.38 -0.78
N THR A 175 -5.99 -12.27 -0.60
CA THR A 175 -4.64 -12.09 -1.18
C THR A 175 -4.71 -11.95 -2.70
N VAL A 176 -5.51 -12.79 -3.37
CA VAL A 176 -5.73 -12.71 -4.82
C VAL A 176 -6.41 -11.40 -5.21
N ARG A 177 -7.47 -10.99 -4.50
CA ARG A 177 -8.16 -9.71 -4.72
C ARG A 177 -7.25 -8.51 -4.47
N ALA A 178 -6.34 -8.60 -3.51
CA ALA A 178 -5.37 -7.57 -3.20
C ALA A 178 -4.33 -7.40 -4.31
N ALA A 179 -3.83 -8.50 -4.87
CA ALA A 179 -2.97 -8.46 -6.05
C ALA A 179 -3.70 -7.85 -7.27
N LEU A 180 -4.97 -8.21 -7.47
CA LEU A 180 -5.83 -7.59 -8.48
C LEU A 180 -5.99 -6.09 -8.28
N PHE A 181 -6.29 -5.65 -7.07
CA PHE A 181 -6.39 -4.23 -6.74
C PHE A 181 -5.08 -3.51 -7.06
N ASP A 182 -3.96 -3.99 -6.52
CA ASP A 182 -2.66 -3.33 -6.71
C ASP A 182 -2.26 -3.24 -8.18
N LEU A 183 -2.53 -4.28 -8.98
CA LEU A 183 -2.26 -4.26 -10.42
C LEU A 183 -3.21 -3.30 -11.15
N LEU A 184 -4.53 -3.45 -10.93
CA LEU A 184 -5.60 -2.66 -11.55
C LEU A 184 -5.38 -1.16 -11.31
N THR A 185 -5.05 -0.80 -10.07
CA THR A 185 -4.85 0.59 -9.69
C THR A 185 -3.42 1.04 -9.84
N SER A 186 -2.50 0.25 -10.38
CA SER A 186 -1.10 0.67 -10.50
C SER A 186 -0.52 1.18 -9.17
N GLN A 187 -0.78 0.44 -8.08
CA GLN A 187 -0.29 0.76 -6.74
C GLN A 187 1.23 0.59 -6.71
N ASN A 188 1.94 1.63 -6.26
CA ASN A 188 3.39 1.65 -6.21
C ASN A 188 4.01 1.83 -4.84
N ASP A 189 3.21 1.70 -3.78
CA ASP A 189 3.71 1.71 -2.41
C ASP A 189 3.21 0.57 -1.52
N ARG A 190 2.91 -0.62 -2.07
CA ARG A 190 2.50 -1.75 -1.22
C ARG A 190 3.69 -2.47 -0.57
N HIS A 191 3.88 -2.23 0.72
CA HIS A 191 4.83 -2.98 1.58
C HIS A 191 4.11 -3.57 2.80
N ALA A 192 4.83 -4.34 3.64
CA ALA A 192 4.25 -5.10 4.75
C ALA A 192 3.53 -4.23 5.79
N GLN A 193 3.92 -2.96 5.98
CA GLN A 193 3.19 -2.05 6.88
C GLN A 193 1.83 -1.61 6.31
N ASN A 194 1.64 -1.74 4.99
CA ASN A 194 0.42 -1.31 4.29
C ASN A 194 -0.57 -2.48 4.06
N ILE A 195 -0.32 -3.63 4.68
CA ILE A 195 -1.22 -4.80 4.68
C ILE A 195 -1.53 -5.11 6.13
N PHE A 196 -2.81 -5.01 6.49
CA PHE A 196 -3.29 -5.35 7.82
C PHE A 196 -3.91 -6.75 7.81
N ILE A 197 -3.69 -7.49 8.89
CA ILE A 197 -4.20 -8.84 9.11
C ILE A 197 -4.98 -8.83 10.43
N ASN A 198 -6.24 -9.23 10.37
CA ASN A 198 -7.11 -9.35 11.53
C ASN A 198 -7.05 -10.76 12.14
N GLY A 199 -7.61 -10.94 13.35
CA GLY A 199 -7.55 -12.19 14.10
C GLY A 199 -8.27 -13.36 13.44
N ASP A 200 -9.23 -13.08 12.56
CA ASP A 200 -9.93 -14.06 11.71
C ASP A 200 -9.18 -14.38 10.40
N GLY A 201 -8.03 -13.75 10.18
CA GLY A 201 -7.21 -13.90 8.97
C GLY A 201 -7.64 -13.04 7.79
N SER A 202 -8.69 -12.21 7.93
CA SER A 202 -9.03 -11.23 6.91
C SER A 202 -7.91 -10.20 6.72
N ILE A 203 -7.75 -9.73 5.48
CA ILE A 203 -6.74 -8.72 5.13
C ILE A 203 -7.39 -7.44 4.63
N ARG A 204 -6.76 -6.32 4.96
CA ARG A 204 -7.17 -4.98 4.51
C ARG A 204 -5.95 -4.19 4.07
N LEU A 205 -6.11 -3.41 3.01
CA LEU A 205 -5.06 -2.62 2.39
C LEU A 205 -5.22 -1.16 2.78
N ILE A 206 -4.18 -0.58 3.38
CA ILE A 206 -4.15 0.84 3.76
C ILE A 206 -3.12 1.61 2.93
N ASP A 207 -3.07 2.93 3.14
CA ASP A 207 -2.11 3.86 2.55
C ASP A 207 -2.05 3.79 1.02
N ASN A 208 -3.22 3.90 0.39
CA ASN A 208 -3.39 3.70 -1.04
C ASN A 208 -3.20 4.98 -1.89
N GLU A 209 -2.60 6.04 -1.33
CA GLU A 209 -2.43 7.34 -1.99
C GLU A 209 -1.53 7.33 -3.23
N ARG A 210 -0.74 6.27 -3.38
CA ARG A 210 0.19 6.04 -4.50
C ARG A 210 -0.41 5.21 -5.65
N ALA A 211 -1.73 5.09 -5.68
CA ALA A 211 -2.46 4.47 -6.78
C ALA A 211 -2.54 5.35 -8.04
N PHE A 212 -3.08 4.76 -9.10
CA PHE A 212 -3.35 5.30 -10.44
C PHE A 212 -2.15 5.96 -11.12
N TYR A 213 -0.96 5.41 -10.92
CA TYR A 213 0.26 5.95 -11.54
C TYR A 213 0.53 7.42 -11.16
N GLU A 214 0.27 7.76 -9.89
CA GLU A 214 0.27 9.13 -9.38
C GLU A 214 1.54 9.94 -9.64
N ASN A 215 2.69 9.26 -9.66
CA ASN A 215 4.01 9.85 -9.84
C ASN A 215 4.52 9.78 -11.29
N ARG A 216 3.76 9.18 -12.22
CA ARG A 216 4.08 9.04 -13.66
C ARG A 216 5.42 8.36 -14.00
N HIS A 217 6.04 7.70 -13.03
CA HIS A 217 7.35 7.08 -13.21
C HIS A 217 7.35 5.63 -12.78
N LEU A 218 6.60 5.27 -11.74
CA LEU A 218 6.54 3.93 -11.20
C LEU A 218 5.13 3.37 -11.38
N ALA A 219 5.00 2.40 -12.29
CA ALA A 219 3.71 1.84 -12.69
C ALA A 219 3.10 0.93 -11.63
N ALA A 220 3.90 0.09 -10.98
CA ALA A 220 3.46 -0.74 -9.87
C ALA A 220 4.68 -1.19 -9.05
N ASP A 221 4.52 -1.25 -7.73
CA ASP A 221 5.55 -1.76 -6.82
C ASP A 221 4.88 -2.32 -5.57
N SER A 222 4.81 -3.64 -5.50
CA SER A 222 3.97 -4.34 -4.52
C SER A 222 4.54 -5.69 -4.14
N ILE A 223 4.54 -6.01 -2.85
CA ILE A 223 4.89 -7.36 -2.38
C ILE A 223 3.93 -8.45 -2.86
N LEU A 224 2.74 -8.08 -3.35
CA LEU A 224 1.72 -9.00 -3.88
C LEU A 224 1.95 -9.34 -5.36
N LEU A 225 2.77 -8.54 -6.05
CA LEU A 225 2.95 -8.62 -7.50
C LEU A 225 4.37 -9.11 -7.84
N PRO A 226 4.51 -10.32 -8.41
CA PRO A 226 5.80 -10.78 -8.91
C PRO A 226 6.31 -9.82 -9.99
N THR A 227 7.62 -9.81 -10.25
CA THR A 227 8.30 -8.89 -11.18
C THR A 227 8.46 -7.44 -10.71
N THR A 228 7.89 -7.08 -9.55
CA THR A 228 8.11 -5.76 -8.94
C THR A 228 9.29 -5.74 -7.98
N LYS A 229 9.81 -4.54 -7.67
CA LYS A 229 10.98 -4.37 -6.80
C LYS A 229 10.69 -4.89 -5.39
N LYS A 230 9.56 -4.52 -4.80
CA LYS A 230 9.18 -4.92 -3.43
C LYS A 230 8.94 -6.41 -3.29
N TYR A 231 8.33 -7.05 -4.28
CA TYR A 231 8.27 -8.51 -4.30
C TYR A 231 9.68 -9.10 -4.35
N THR A 232 10.54 -8.62 -5.25
CA THR A 232 11.89 -9.18 -5.46
C THR A 232 12.81 -8.95 -4.25
N ILE A 233 12.62 -7.88 -3.47
CA ILE A 233 13.31 -7.68 -2.18
C ILE A 233 12.99 -8.81 -1.19
N ASN A 234 11.77 -9.35 -1.21
CA ASN A 234 11.40 -10.49 -0.35
C ASN A 234 11.99 -11.82 -0.86
N VAL A 235 12.47 -11.87 -2.11
CA VAL A 235 13.18 -13.02 -2.67
C VAL A 235 14.69 -12.91 -2.43
N MET A 236 15.30 -11.77 -2.74
CA MET A 236 16.75 -11.60 -2.91
C MET A 236 17.39 -10.59 -1.97
N GLU A 237 16.63 -10.04 -1.03
CA GLU A 237 17.06 -9.02 -0.06
C GLU A 237 17.23 -7.60 -0.62
N ASN A 238 17.03 -6.64 0.27
CA ASN A 238 17.02 -5.21 -0.06
C ASN A 238 18.36 -4.72 -0.63
N ALA A 239 19.47 -5.18 -0.04
CA ALA A 239 20.81 -4.73 -0.40
C ALA A 239 21.23 -5.19 -1.81
N TRP A 240 20.84 -6.40 -2.21
CA TRP A 240 21.08 -6.90 -3.57
C TRP A 240 20.27 -6.12 -4.60
N ILE A 241 18.97 -5.95 -4.35
CA ILE A 241 18.05 -5.29 -5.27
C ILE A 241 18.38 -3.80 -5.46
N HIS A 242 18.77 -3.10 -4.37
CA HIS A 242 19.28 -1.73 -4.46
C HIS A 242 20.77 -1.63 -4.80
N LYS A 243 21.42 -2.78 -5.05
CA LYS A 243 22.80 -2.87 -5.50
C LYS A 243 23.79 -2.20 -4.55
N PHE A 244 23.56 -2.15 -3.23
CA PHE A 244 24.40 -1.33 -2.32
C PHE A 244 25.89 -1.68 -2.40
N ALA A 245 26.75 -0.65 -2.33
CA ALA A 245 28.19 -0.80 -2.54
C ALA A 245 28.86 -1.75 -1.54
N ASN A 246 28.41 -1.73 -0.29
CA ASN A 246 28.92 -2.59 0.79
C ASN A 246 28.48 -4.05 0.68
N TRP A 247 27.55 -4.37 -0.23
CA TRP A 247 27.13 -5.76 -0.45
C TRP A 247 28.19 -6.55 -1.25
N GLY A 248 28.94 -5.87 -2.12
CA GLY A 248 29.94 -6.48 -3.00
C GLY A 248 29.32 -7.48 -3.99
N ASP A 249 30.07 -8.52 -4.32
CA ASP A 249 29.68 -9.56 -5.30
C ASP A 249 28.97 -10.77 -4.64
N LYS A 250 28.46 -10.61 -3.42
CA LYS A 250 27.81 -11.70 -2.68
C LYS A 250 26.44 -12.01 -3.28
N VAL A 251 26.30 -13.14 -3.95
CA VAL A 251 24.99 -13.62 -4.43
C VAL A 251 24.06 -13.85 -3.22
N PRO A 252 22.82 -13.36 -3.23
CA PRO A 252 21.91 -13.51 -2.11
C PRO A 252 21.55 -14.98 -1.93
N MET A 253 21.46 -15.41 -0.68
CA MET A 253 21.10 -16.79 -0.34
C MET A 253 19.62 -17.11 -0.62
N CYS A 254 18.83 -16.10 -0.98
CA CYS A 254 17.41 -16.19 -1.29
C CYS A 254 16.61 -16.85 -0.16
N TRP A 255 16.64 -16.23 1.02
CA TRP A 255 15.81 -16.68 2.13
C TRP A 255 14.34 -16.42 1.80
N ALA A 256 13.49 -17.42 1.97
CA ALA A 256 12.08 -17.30 1.64
C ALA A 256 11.40 -16.43 2.70
N ASN A 257 11.42 -15.11 2.54
CA ASN A 257 10.76 -14.22 3.48
C ASN A 257 9.27 -14.57 3.54
N VAL A 258 8.70 -14.62 4.75
CA VAL A 258 7.30 -15.00 4.98
C VAL A 258 6.29 -14.14 4.23
N ALA A 259 6.65 -12.90 3.87
CA ALA A 259 5.83 -12.06 2.99
C ALA A 259 5.60 -12.66 1.59
N LEU A 260 6.42 -13.63 1.14
CA LEU A 260 6.21 -14.35 -0.11
C LEU A 260 4.94 -15.23 -0.10
N LEU A 261 4.38 -15.52 1.08
CA LEU A 261 3.07 -16.17 1.20
C LEU A 261 1.91 -15.25 0.76
N PHE A 262 2.20 -14.02 0.36
CA PHE A 262 1.23 -13.13 -0.26
C PHE A 262 1.31 -13.14 -1.82
N ASP A 263 2.09 -14.05 -2.40
CA ASP A 263 2.11 -14.26 -3.85
C ASP A 263 0.81 -14.91 -4.33
N TYR A 264 0.01 -14.18 -5.12
CA TYR A 264 -1.28 -14.66 -5.63
C TYR A 264 -1.18 -15.98 -6.41
N ARG A 265 -0.02 -16.27 -7.01
CA ARG A 265 0.22 -17.47 -7.82
C ARG A 265 0.09 -18.75 -6.99
N CYS A 266 0.16 -18.65 -5.67
CA CYS A 266 -0.06 -19.79 -4.78
C CYS A 266 -1.53 -20.15 -4.57
N TYR A 267 -2.43 -19.28 -5.01
CA TYR A 267 -3.86 -19.33 -4.68
C TYR A 267 -4.76 -19.27 -5.91
N VAL A 268 -4.18 -19.33 -7.10
CA VAL A 268 -4.89 -19.44 -8.38
C VAL A 268 -4.47 -20.72 -9.09
N LYS A 269 -5.35 -21.20 -9.97
CA LYS A 269 -5.11 -22.42 -10.73
C LYS A 269 -3.85 -22.29 -11.57
N ASP A 270 -3.01 -23.34 -11.58
CA ASP A 270 -1.76 -23.42 -12.35
C ASP A 270 -0.77 -22.25 -12.13
N GLY A 271 -0.95 -21.49 -11.04
CA GLY A 271 -0.16 -20.30 -10.73
C GLY A 271 -0.33 -19.14 -11.71
N ARG A 272 -1.43 -19.13 -12.48
CA ARG A 272 -1.74 -18.08 -13.44
C ARG A 272 -3.22 -17.72 -13.33
N MET A 273 -3.51 -16.42 -13.21
CA MET A 273 -4.89 -15.94 -13.20
C MET A 273 -5.42 -15.74 -14.61
N GLU A 274 -4.57 -15.32 -15.54
CA GLU A 274 -4.95 -15.07 -16.94
C GLU A 274 -6.21 -14.20 -17.01
N LYS A 275 -7.28 -14.66 -17.68
CA LYS A 275 -8.57 -13.97 -17.75
C LYS A 275 -9.59 -14.46 -16.72
N ASP A 276 -9.22 -15.38 -15.84
CA ASP A 276 -10.09 -15.95 -14.80
C ASP A 276 -10.20 -14.99 -13.60
N LEU A 277 -10.70 -13.78 -13.88
CA LEU A 277 -10.91 -12.74 -12.88
C LEU A 277 -12.20 -13.06 -12.08
N PRO A 278 -12.25 -12.74 -10.77
CA PRO A 278 -13.50 -12.74 -10.02
C PRO A 278 -14.60 -11.98 -10.76
N GLN A 279 -15.83 -12.51 -10.77
CA GLN A 279 -16.90 -12.04 -11.66
C GLN A 279 -17.20 -10.54 -11.52
N ASP A 280 -17.21 -10.03 -10.29
CA ASP A 280 -17.37 -8.61 -9.97
C ASP A 280 -16.25 -7.74 -10.56
N VAL A 281 -15.00 -8.18 -10.39
CA VAL A 281 -13.83 -7.52 -10.97
C VAL A 281 -13.87 -7.59 -12.50
N ALA A 282 -14.23 -8.73 -13.08
CA ALA A 282 -14.33 -8.93 -14.52
C ALA A 282 -15.34 -7.97 -15.17
N GLN A 283 -16.52 -7.82 -14.56
CA GLN A 283 -17.56 -6.89 -15.01
C GLN A 283 -17.10 -5.43 -14.92
N CYS A 284 -16.46 -5.07 -13.81
CA CYS A 284 -15.90 -3.73 -13.61
C CYS A 284 -14.83 -3.39 -14.65
N VAL A 285 -13.88 -4.31 -14.85
CA VAL A 285 -12.80 -4.20 -15.83
C VAL A 285 -13.35 -4.07 -17.24
N ALA A 286 -14.34 -4.89 -17.62
CA ALA A 286 -14.99 -4.81 -18.93
C ALA A 286 -15.69 -3.46 -19.17
N LYS A 287 -16.38 -2.94 -18.15
CA LYS A 287 -17.02 -1.62 -18.20
C LYS A 287 -15.99 -0.51 -18.42
N ILE A 288 -14.91 -0.52 -17.65
CA ILE A 288 -13.83 0.49 -17.77
C ILE A 288 -13.15 0.38 -19.14
N SER A 289 -12.86 -0.84 -19.62
CA SER A 289 -12.21 -1.05 -20.93
C SER A 289 -13.09 -0.63 -22.11
N GLY A 290 -14.42 -0.70 -21.97
CA GLY A 290 -15.38 -0.24 -22.98
C GLY A 290 -15.66 1.27 -22.95
N SER A 291 -15.00 2.02 -22.08
CA SER A 291 -15.19 3.47 -21.90
C SER A 291 -14.08 4.28 -22.57
N SER A 292 -13.90 5.55 -22.18
CA SER A 292 -12.76 6.38 -22.55
C SER A 292 -12.05 6.91 -21.30
N PRO A 293 -10.76 7.29 -21.37
CA PRO A 293 -10.08 7.89 -20.23
C PRO A 293 -10.79 9.11 -19.63
N GLN A 294 -11.41 9.95 -20.47
CA GLN A 294 -12.19 11.10 -19.98
C GLN A 294 -13.44 10.64 -19.21
N ALA A 295 -14.18 9.65 -19.74
CA ALA A 295 -15.34 9.10 -19.03
C ALA A 295 -14.95 8.43 -17.71
N VAL A 296 -13.81 7.74 -17.66
CA VAL A 296 -13.25 7.17 -16.43
C VAL A 296 -12.88 8.26 -15.43
N MET A 297 -12.24 9.35 -15.89
CA MET A 297 -11.90 10.49 -15.04
C MET A 297 -13.16 11.11 -14.41
N ASP A 298 -14.19 11.33 -15.24
CA ASP A 298 -15.45 11.95 -14.82
C ASP A 298 -16.25 11.02 -13.90
N GLU A 299 -16.29 9.71 -14.20
CA GLU A 299 -16.97 8.72 -13.39
C GLU A 299 -16.34 8.60 -12.00
N TYR A 300 -15.02 8.44 -11.91
CA TYR A 300 -14.34 8.19 -10.63
C TYR A 300 -13.88 9.47 -9.92
N GLY A 301 -14.05 10.65 -10.55
CA GLY A 301 -13.63 11.92 -9.97
C GLY A 301 -12.12 12.08 -9.85
N MET A 302 -11.35 11.43 -10.73
CA MET A 302 -9.89 11.43 -10.68
C MET A 302 -9.32 12.84 -10.88
N PRO A 303 -8.21 13.20 -10.22
CA PRO A 303 -7.71 14.57 -10.28
C PRO A 303 -7.09 14.94 -11.63
N TYR A 304 -6.64 13.95 -12.43
CA TYR A 304 -5.94 14.17 -13.68
C TYR A 304 -6.21 13.08 -14.72
N LEU A 305 -6.22 13.45 -16.01
CA LEU A 305 -6.48 12.53 -17.11
C LEU A 305 -5.53 11.33 -17.16
N HIS A 306 -4.22 11.52 -16.98
CA HIS A 306 -3.24 10.43 -17.02
C HIS A 306 -3.50 9.31 -15.99
N MET A 307 -4.15 9.62 -14.86
CA MET A 307 -4.51 8.61 -13.86
C MET A 307 -5.67 7.75 -14.36
N ALA A 308 -6.64 8.37 -15.04
CA ALA A 308 -7.73 7.69 -15.69
C ALA A 308 -7.25 6.88 -16.90
N GLU A 309 -6.28 7.39 -17.67
CA GLU A 309 -5.59 6.64 -18.72
C GLU A 309 -4.89 5.39 -18.16
N ALA A 310 -4.24 5.50 -17.00
CA ALA A 310 -3.60 4.36 -16.36
C ALA A 310 -4.62 3.29 -15.96
N LEU A 311 -5.72 3.66 -15.28
CA LEU A 311 -6.79 2.71 -14.92
C LEU A 311 -7.46 2.11 -16.16
N TYR A 312 -7.75 2.93 -17.17
CA TYR A 312 -8.35 2.50 -18.44
C TYR A 312 -7.46 1.47 -19.15
N ASN A 313 -6.18 1.82 -19.38
CA ASN A 313 -5.25 0.95 -20.09
C ASN A 313 -4.97 -0.35 -19.33
N ARG A 314 -4.89 -0.29 -18.00
CA ARG A 314 -4.74 -1.50 -17.18
C ARG A 314 -5.98 -2.39 -17.26
N SER A 315 -7.18 -1.80 -17.17
CA SER A 315 -8.43 -2.54 -17.32
C SER A 315 -8.52 -3.17 -18.71
N LYS A 316 -8.16 -2.42 -19.76
CA LYS A 316 -8.09 -2.95 -21.12
C LYS A 316 -7.13 -4.13 -21.25
N ALA A 317 -5.93 -4.03 -20.69
CA ALA A 317 -4.97 -5.13 -20.72
C ALA A 317 -5.46 -6.37 -19.96
N LEU A 318 -6.09 -6.19 -18.79
CA LEU A 318 -6.71 -7.27 -18.02
C LEU A 318 -7.84 -7.95 -18.81
N HIS A 319 -8.71 -7.16 -19.45
CA HIS A 319 -9.84 -7.66 -20.23
C HIS A 319 -9.39 -8.43 -21.49
N GLU A 320 -8.49 -7.82 -22.26
CA GLU A 320 -8.11 -8.32 -23.58
C GLU A 320 -7.05 -9.42 -23.52
N HIS A 321 -6.19 -9.43 -22.51
CA HIS A 321 -5.02 -10.32 -22.45
C HIS A 321 -4.82 -11.06 -21.12
N GLY A 322 -5.44 -10.60 -20.03
CA GLY A 322 -5.34 -11.24 -18.71
C GLY A 322 -4.25 -10.67 -17.80
N PHE A 323 -4.18 -11.20 -16.57
CA PHE A 323 -3.39 -10.68 -15.46
C PHE A 323 -1.90 -10.61 -15.74
N GLU A 324 -1.27 -11.71 -16.17
CA GLU A 324 0.19 -11.77 -16.34
C GLU A 324 0.67 -10.87 -17.49
N TYR A 325 -0.14 -10.74 -18.55
CA TYR A 325 0.10 -9.77 -19.60
C TYR A 325 -0.05 -8.35 -19.07
N ALA A 326 -1.15 -8.07 -18.36
CA ALA A 326 -1.36 -6.75 -17.78
C ALA A 326 -0.20 -6.36 -16.84
N LEU A 327 0.32 -7.28 -16.04
CA LEU A 327 1.44 -7.05 -15.12
C LEU A 327 2.76 -6.72 -15.84
N THR A 328 3.07 -7.41 -16.94
CA THR A 328 4.39 -7.33 -17.59
C THR A 328 4.44 -6.46 -18.83
N GLN A 329 3.34 -6.43 -19.59
CA GLN A 329 3.17 -5.81 -20.90
C GLN A 329 2.00 -4.81 -20.97
N GLY A 330 1.17 -4.68 -19.93
CA GLY A 330 0.12 -3.65 -19.87
C GLY A 330 0.67 -2.29 -19.46
N TYR A 331 0.16 -1.22 -20.08
CA TYR A 331 0.47 0.16 -19.65
C TYR A 331 -0.31 0.52 -18.37
N PRO A 332 0.29 1.29 -17.43
CA PRO A 332 1.68 1.77 -17.45
C PRO A 332 2.68 0.67 -17.11
N HIS A 333 3.93 0.83 -17.56
CA HIS A 333 5.03 -0.09 -17.27
C HIS A 333 6.07 0.58 -16.38
N ASN A 334 6.71 -0.23 -15.54
CA ASN A 334 7.89 0.23 -14.84
C ASN A 334 9.04 0.51 -15.84
N PRO A 335 9.91 1.50 -15.58
CA PRO A 335 11.16 1.63 -16.31
C PRO A 335 12.02 0.38 -16.14
N ASN A 336 12.89 0.10 -17.12
CA ASN A 336 13.70 -1.11 -17.17
C ASN A 336 14.41 -1.45 -15.85
N PRO A 337 15.04 -0.51 -15.11
CA PRO A 337 15.71 -0.86 -13.85
C PRO A 337 14.78 -1.40 -12.74
N TRP A 338 13.46 -1.34 -12.94
CA TRP A 338 12.42 -1.85 -12.03
C TRP A 338 11.54 -2.94 -12.65
N ARG A 339 11.97 -3.56 -13.76
CA ARG A 339 11.29 -4.69 -14.41
C ARG A 339 12.06 -5.98 -14.12
N TYR A 340 11.64 -6.71 -13.09
CA TYR A 340 12.29 -7.93 -12.64
C TYR A 340 11.78 -9.16 -13.39
N LYS A 341 12.59 -10.21 -13.51
CA LYS A 341 12.13 -11.50 -14.05
C LYS A 341 11.13 -12.16 -13.10
N PHE A 342 10.31 -13.06 -13.63
CA PHE A 342 9.50 -13.92 -12.78
C PHE A 342 10.41 -14.86 -11.98
N THR A 343 10.17 -14.95 -10.68
CA THR A 343 10.76 -15.99 -9.85
C THR A 343 9.75 -17.11 -9.64
N PRO A 344 10.18 -18.37 -9.44
CA PRO A 344 9.27 -19.43 -9.03
C PRO A 344 8.50 -19.01 -7.74
N PRO A 345 7.21 -19.31 -7.61
CA PRO A 345 6.45 -18.95 -6.40
C PRO A 345 6.84 -19.84 -5.21
N CYS A 346 6.87 -19.27 -4.00
CA CYS A 346 7.16 -19.99 -2.76
C CYS A 346 5.89 -20.22 -1.93
N CYS A 347 5.07 -21.20 -2.34
CA CYS A 347 3.72 -21.37 -1.78
C CYS A 347 3.63 -22.08 -0.43
N LYS A 348 4.76 -22.52 0.10
CA LYS A 348 4.84 -23.11 1.43
C LYS A 348 6.23 -22.84 1.97
N ILE A 349 6.30 -22.25 3.15
CA ILE A 349 7.53 -21.93 3.86
C ILE A 349 7.65 -22.85 5.06
N LYS A 350 8.87 -23.24 5.40
CA LYS A 350 9.21 -23.91 6.66
C LYS A 350 10.27 -23.08 7.38
N HIS A 351 10.24 -23.16 8.71
CA HIS A 351 11.29 -22.62 9.54
C HIS A 351 12.28 -23.75 9.87
N THR A 352 13.57 -23.51 9.60
CA THR A 352 14.66 -24.36 10.09
C THR A 352 15.51 -23.51 11.04
N ASP A 353 16.74 -23.25 10.66
CA ASP A 353 17.63 -22.18 11.12
C ASP A 353 17.23 -20.79 10.56
N THR A 354 16.45 -20.77 9.49
CA THR A 354 15.88 -19.57 8.85
C THR A 354 14.66 -19.99 8.01
N TYR A 355 13.99 -19.04 7.34
CA TYR A 355 12.87 -19.35 6.47
C TYR A 355 13.33 -19.86 5.10
N ARG A 356 12.74 -20.97 4.68
CA ARG A 356 13.01 -21.66 3.41
C ARG A 356 11.72 -22.13 2.78
N CYS A 357 11.65 -22.18 1.45
CA CYS A 357 10.55 -22.86 0.79
C CYS A 357 10.59 -24.36 1.12
N ALA A 358 9.41 -24.94 1.29
CA ALA A 358 9.25 -26.35 1.62
C ALA A 358 9.53 -27.28 0.43
N HIS A 359 9.57 -26.75 -0.79
CA HIS A 359 9.91 -27.45 -2.03
C HIS A 359 11.24 -26.93 -2.60
N ASN A 360 11.76 -27.61 -3.62
CA ASN A 360 12.97 -27.15 -4.31
C ASN A 360 12.71 -25.79 -4.98
N TRP A 361 13.36 -24.76 -4.46
CA TRP A 361 13.13 -23.38 -4.86
C TRP A 361 14.46 -22.69 -5.13
N SER A 362 14.66 -22.32 -6.39
CA SER A 362 15.91 -21.73 -6.88
C SER A 362 15.60 -20.53 -7.78
N PRO A 363 15.31 -19.36 -7.19
CA PRO A 363 15.07 -18.14 -7.97
C PRO A 363 16.35 -17.71 -8.71
N ASP A 364 16.19 -17.20 -9.93
CA ASP A 364 17.28 -16.57 -10.68
C ASP A 364 17.66 -15.24 -9.99
N THR A 365 18.92 -15.11 -9.54
CA THR A 365 19.41 -13.93 -8.82
C THR A 365 19.80 -12.77 -9.75
N ALA A 366 19.56 -12.89 -11.04
CA ALA A 366 19.76 -11.82 -12.02
C ALA A 366 18.98 -10.55 -11.63
N ILE A 367 19.59 -9.38 -11.87
CA ILE A 367 18.97 -8.07 -11.63
C ILE A 367 19.13 -7.16 -12.86
N PRO A 368 18.17 -6.26 -13.15
CA PRO A 368 18.19 -5.47 -14.36
C PRO A 368 19.31 -4.42 -14.33
N PHE A 369 19.81 -4.00 -15.49
CA PHE A 369 20.68 -2.83 -15.63
C PHE A 369 19.96 -1.54 -15.22
N GLY A 370 20.73 -0.57 -14.72
CA GLY A 370 20.31 0.75 -14.26
C GLY A 370 20.18 0.89 -12.75
N ASP A 371 19.81 2.09 -12.31
CA ASP A 371 19.70 2.44 -10.90
C ASP A 371 18.33 2.03 -10.33
N ALA A 372 18.33 1.07 -9.41
CA ALA A 372 17.12 0.56 -8.77
C ALA A 372 16.53 1.50 -7.70
N ILE A 373 17.24 2.56 -7.30
CA ILE A 373 16.72 3.60 -6.40
C ILE A 373 15.95 4.64 -7.21
N THR A 374 16.52 5.10 -8.33
CA THR A 374 15.92 6.19 -9.13
C THR A 374 15.09 5.71 -10.32
N GLY A 375 15.26 4.45 -10.75
CA GLY A 375 14.61 3.89 -11.94
C GLY A 375 15.23 4.36 -13.25
N GLY A 376 16.36 5.07 -13.19
CA GLY A 376 17.04 5.66 -14.33
C GLY A 376 18.35 4.95 -14.69
N PRO A 377 19.17 5.58 -15.56
CA PRO A 377 20.51 5.08 -15.88
C PRO A 377 21.38 4.95 -14.63
N TRP A 378 22.34 4.01 -14.67
CA TRP A 378 23.32 3.86 -13.59
C TRP A 378 24.23 5.10 -13.50
N LYS A 379 24.27 5.75 -12.34
CA LYS A 379 24.99 7.02 -12.11
C LYS A 379 26.07 6.93 -11.04
N HIS A 380 26.49 5.73 -10.66
CA HIS A 380 27.54 5.53 -9.67
C HIS A 380 28.90 5.31 -10.34
N ASP A 381 29.98 5.70 -9.67
CA ASP A 381 31.35 5.61 -10.21
C ASP A 381 31.84 4.16 -10.43
N ARG A 382 31.24 3.20 -9.75
CA ARG A 382 31.53 1.77 -9.93
C ARG A 382 30.71 1.18 -11.07
N LYS A 383 31.12 0.02 -11.59
CA LYS A 383 30.37 -0.73 -12.61
C LYS A 383 28.96 -1.09 -12.12
N ASP A 384 27.98 -1.01 -13.02
CA ASP A 384 26.63 -1.51 -12.78
C ASP A 384 26.65 -3.05 -12.62
N PRO A 385 26.22 -3.60 -11.47
CA PRO A 385 26.14 -5.04 -11.26
C PRO A 385 24.93 -5.71 -11.93
N GLY A 386 24.11 -4.95 -12.69
CA GLY A 386 23.04 -5.50 -13.52
C GLY A 386 23.53 -6.60 -14.47
N THR A 387 22.64 -7.52 -14.82
CA THR A 387 22.97 -8.68 -15.68
C THR A 387 22.07 -8.83 -16.90
N TYR A 388 20.96 -8.08 -16.98
CA TYR A 388 20.05 -8.12 -18.12
C TYR A 388 19.30 -6.79 -18.33
N GLU A 389 18.73 -6.59 -19.51
CA GLU A 389 17.87 -5.44 -19.78
C GLU A 389 16.47 -5.67 -19.19
N GLY A 390 16.04 -4.80 -18.28
CA GLY A 390 14.74 -4.97 -17.62
C GLY A 390 13.57 -5.03 -18.60
N GLY A 391 12.66 -5.98 -18.37
CA GLY A 391 11.53 -6.22 -19.25
C GLY A 391 11.82 -7.13 -20.44
N SER A 392 13.06 -7.58 -20.64
CA SER A 392 13.33 -8.77 -21.44
C SER A 392 12.70 -9.96 -20.72
N VAL A 393 11.55 -10.41 -21.22
CA VAL A 393 10.78 -11.51 -20.59
C VAL A 393 11.29 -12.81 -21.19
N LEU A 394 12.37 -13.35 -20.61
CA LEU A 394 12.84 -14.74 -20.57
C LEU A 394 14.12 -14.78 -19.71
#